data_AF-A0A920TXD8-F1
#
_entry.id   AF-A0A920TXD8-F1
#
_cell.length_a   1.000
_cell.length_b   1.000
_cell.length_c   1.000
_cell.angle_alpha   90.00
_cell.angle_beta   90.00
_cell.angle_gamma   90.00
#
_symmetry.space_group_name_H-M   'P 1'
#
loop_
_entity.id
_entity.type
_entity.pdbx_description
1 polymer ?
#
loop_
_entity_poly.entity_id
_entity_poly.type
_entity_poly.pdbx_seq_one_letter_code
_entity_poly.pdbx_strand_id
1 'polypeptide(L)'
;MFAFSKYLVYRIIFSLLTLLAVSFLVYSIIEMMPGDYVDRYLFRKFASAGLMISPQDVENARIHLGLDPPFIERYGSWVWGIVTRFDFGPAFRTVTPVTNILAMKFAATVIVVSCALTLTYLISIPPWHVFGCPTKYFC
;
A
#
# COMPACT_ATOMS: atom_id res chain seq x y z
N MET A 1 16.47 23.87 -18.25
CA MET A 1 16.66 22.79 -17.24
C MET A 1 15.81 22.95 -15.97
N PHE A 2 15.73 24.13 -15.35
CA PHE A 2 14.99 24.31 -14.07
C PHE A 2 13.47 24.01 -14.11
N ALA A 3 12.80 24.16 -15.25
CA ALA A 3 11.37 23.86 -15.38
C ALA A 3 11.04 22.37 -15.17
N PHE A 4 11.91 21.47 -15.64
CA PHE A 4 11.74 20.03 -15.51
C PHE A 4 11.91 19.56 -14.06
N SER A 5 12.92 20.07 -13.34
CA SER A 5 13.08 19.77 -11.91
C SER A 5 11.92 20.33 -11.08
N LYS A 6 11.41 21.54 -11.39
CA LYS A 6 10.23 22.10 -10.71
C LYS A 6 8.99 21.22 -10.91
N TYR A 7 8.76 20.75 -12.13
CA TYR A 7 7.65 19.84 -12.43
C TYR A 7 7.78 18.49 -11.73
N LEU A 8 8.98 17.89 -11.72
CA LEU A 8 9.25 16.64 -11.00
C LEU A 8 8.99 16.77 -9.50
N VAL A 9 9.49 17.84 -8.88
CA VAL A 9 9.28 18.11 -7.45
C VAL A 9 7.80 18.29 -7.15
N TYR A 10 7.09 19.10 -7.95
CA TYR A 10 5.65 19.31 -7.77
C TYR A 10 4.86 18.00 -7.87
N ARG A 11 5.22 17.14 -8.84
CA ARG A 11 4.57 15.85 -9.05
C ARG A 11 4.83 14.89 -7.90
N ILE A 12 6.07 14.79 -7.41
CA ILE A 12 6.43 13.93 -6.27
C ILE A 12 5.70 14.38 -5.01
N ILE A 13 5.65 15.69 -4.73
CA ILE A 13 4.93 16.23 -3.57
C ILE A 13 3.44 15.91 -3.65
N PHE A 14 2.80 16.14 -4.81
CA PHE A 14 1.40 15.81 -4.99
C PHE A 14 1.14 14.31 -4.87
N SER A 15 1.99 13.46 -5.43
CA SER A 15 1.88 12.00 -5.29
C SER A 15 2.04 11.53 -3.84
N LEU A 16 2.95 12.14 -3.08
CA LEU A 16 3.12 11.81 -1.67
C LEU A 16 1.90 12.24 -0.84
N LEU A 17 1.37 13.43 -1.12
CA LEU A 17 0.20 13.97 -0.45
C LEU A 17 -1.05 13.13 -0.72
N THR A 18 -1.29 12.73 -1.97
CA THR A 18 -2.42 11.86 -2.31
C THR A 18 -2.27 10.49 -1.68
N LEU A 19 -1.06 9.93 -1.66
CA LEU A 19 -0.78 8.65 -0.98
C LEU A 19 -1.07 8.74 0.52
N LEU A 20 -0.62 9.80 1.18
CA LEU A 20 -0.92 10.05 2.59
C LEU A 20 -2.43 10.21 2.82
N ALA A 21 -3.12 11.02 2.01
CA ALA A 21 -4.56 11.22 2.12
C ALA A 21 -5.36 9.93 1.95
N VAL A 22 -5.03 9.12 0.93
CA VAL A 22 -5.66 7.82 0.70
C VAL A 22 -5.32 6.84 1.82
N SER A 23 -4.08 6.80 2.29
CA SER A 23 -3.69 5.93 3.40
C SER A 23 -4.45 6.26 4.68
N PHE A 24 -4.59 7.55 4.98
CA PHE A 24 -5.36 8.05 6.11
C PHE A 24 -6.83 7.67 5.98
N LEU A 25 -7.42 7.89 4.80
CA LEU A 25 -8.81 7.52 4.53
C LEU A 25 -9.06 6.02 4.72
N VAL A 26 -8.19 5.17 4.17
CA VAL A 26 -8.29 3.71 4.34
C VAL A 26 -8.13 3.32 5.81
N TYR A 27 -7.17 3.93 6.51
CA TYR A 27 -6.94 3.67 7.93
C TYR A 27 -8.16 4.09 8.79
N SER A 28 -8.80 5.23 8.48
CA SER A 28 -10.05 5.67 9.11
C SER A 28 -11.21 4.71 8.84
N ILE A 29 -11.36 4.20 7.62
CA ILE A 29 -12.40 3.22 7.30
C ILE A 29 -12.20 1.93 8.09
N ILE A 30 -10.95 1.47 8.23
CA ILE A 30 -10.63 0.26 9.00
C ILE A 30 -10.95 0.45 10.49
N GLU A 31 -10.62 1.61 11.06
CA GLU A 31 -10.91 1.90 12.48
C GLU A 31 -12.42 2.04 12.75
N MET A 32 -13.20 2.50 11.77
CA MET A 32 -14.67 2.54 11.86
C MET A 32 -15.32 1.16 11.77
N MET A 33 -14.60 0.14 11.31
CA MET A 33 -15.12 -1.22 11.25
C MET A 33 -15.21 -1.78 12.69
N PRO A 34 -16.41 -2.16 13.18
CA PRO A 34 -16.53 -2.73 14.51
C PRO A 34 -15.81 -4.08 14.57
N GLY A 35 -14.68 -4.11 15.25
CA GLY A 35 -13.87 -5.31 15.49
C GLY A 35 -12.58 -4.93 16.18
N ASP A 36 -12.47 -5.17 17.49
CA ASP A 36 -11.23 -4.94 18.21
C ASP A 36 -10.15 -5.85 17.60
N TYR A 37 -9.04 -5.24 17.20
CA TYR A 37 -7.88 -5.96 16.67
C TYR A 37 -7.36 -6.99 17.67
N VAL A 38 -7.50 -6.69 18.96
CA VAL A 38 -7.15 -7.61 20.05
C VAL A 38 -7.97 -8.88 19.95
N ASP A 39 -9.28 -8.79 19.70
CA ASP A 39 -10.14 -9.98 19.54
C ASP A 39 -9.68 -10.84 18.35
N ARG A 40 -9.41 -10.21 17.19
CA ARG A 40 -8.93 -10.93 15.99
C ARG A 40 -7.57 -11.61 16.23
N TYR A 41 -6.66 -10.96 16.94
CA TYR A 41 -5.34 -11.49 17.26
C TYR A 41 -5.43 -12.67 18.24
N LEU A 42 -6.23 -12.53 19.30
CA LEU A 42 -6.47 -13.58 20.29
C LEU A 42 -7.18 -14.78 19.67
N PHE A 43 -8.22 -14.56 18.86
CA PHE A 43 -8.88 -15.63 18.12
C PHE A 43 -7.88 -16.43 17.31
N ARG A 44 -6.90 -15.80 16.63
CA ARG A 44 -5.89 -16.54 15.88
C ARG A 44 -4.92 -17.31 16.77
N LYS A 45 -4.41 -16.68 17.83
CA LYS A 45 -3.41 -17.28 18.73
C LYS A 45 -3.99 -18.45 19.53
N PHE A 46 -5.23 -18.29 19.99
CA PHE A 46 -5.92 -19.26 20.83
C PHE A 46 -6.74 -20.29 20.03
N ALA A 47 -7.20 -19.99 18.81
CA ALA A 47 -7.83 -21.01 17.94
C ALA A 47 -6.86 -22.13 17.56
N SER A 48 -5.55 -21.83 17.41
CA SER A 48 -4.53 -22.86 17.21
C SER A 48 -4.19 -23.67 18.47
N ALA A 49 -4.53 -23.15 19.66
CA ALA A 49 -4.14 -23.74 20.94
C ALA A 49 -5.32 -24.36 21.74
N GLY A 50 -6.57 -24.18 21.28
CA GLY A 50 -7.77 -24.74 21.94
C GLY A 50 -8.09 -24.14 23.32
N LEU A 51 -7.45 -23.03 23.69
CA LEU A 51 -7.60 -22.37 24.98
C LEU A 51 -8.71 -21.31 24.93
N MET A 52 -9.54 -21.25 25.98
CA MET A 52 -10.58 -20.22 26.14
C MET A 52 -9.93 -18.86 26.40
N ILE A 53 -10.42 -17.82 25.73
CA ILE A 53 -9.89 -16.44 25.86
C ILE A 53 -10.30 -15.89 27.23
N SER A 54 -9.33 -15.69 28.14
CA SER A 54 -9.56 -15.01 29.42
C SER A 54 -9.53 -13.48 29.23
N PRO A 55 -10.37 -12.70 29.93
CA PRO A 55 -10.32 -11.23 29.88
C PRO A 55 -8.94 -10.64 30.23
N GLN A 56 -8.15 -11.36 31.03
CA GLN A 56 -6.77 -10.95 31.39
C GLN A 56 -5.79 -11.07 30.21
N ASP A 57 -6.01 -12.02 29.30
CA ASP A 57 -5.19 -12.19 28.10
C ASP A 57 -5.46 -11.07 27.08
N VAL A 58 -6.67 -10.51 27.09
CA VAL A 58 -7.08 -9.36 26.27
C VAL A 58 -6.32 -8.11 26.66
N GLU A 59 -6.29 -7.80 27.95
CA GLU A 59 -5.60 -6.61 28.46
C GLU A 59 -4.09 -6.69 28.23
N ASN A 60 -3.48 -7.84 28.51
CA ASN A 60 -2.06 -8.06 28.23
C ASN A 60 -1.75 -7.95 26.74
N ALA A 61 -2.61 -8.50 25.87
CA ALA A 61 -2.44 -8.38 24.42
C ALA A 61 -2.54 -6.92 23.95
N ARG A 62 -3.45 -6.11 24.52
CA ARG A 62 -3.59 -4.69 24.18
C ARG A 62 -2.33 -3.89 24.48
N ILE A 63 -1.71 -4.14 25.63
CA ILE A 63 -0.44 -3.52 26.04
C ILE A 63 0.71 -3.96 25.12
N HIS A 64 0.83 -5.28 24.86
CA HIS A 64 1.89 -5.82 24.01
C HIS A 64 1.80 -5.37 22.55
N LEU A 65 0.59 -5.11 22.06
CA LEU A 65 0.35 -4.65 20.70
C LEU A 65 0.42 -3.13 20.56
N GLY A 66 0.54 -2.39 21.67
CA GLY A 66 0.62 -0.93 21.65
C GLY A 66 -0.64 -0.26 21.10
N LEU A 67 -1.83 -0.82 21.40
CA LEU A 67 -3.11 -0.28 20.92
C LEU A 67 -3.73 0.80 21.82
N ASP A 68 -3.14 1.08 22.97
CA ASP A 68 -3.57 2.15 23.89
C ASP A 68 -3.50 3.60 23.35
N PRO A 69 -2.54 3.98 22.49
CA PRO A 69 -2.44 5.38 22.07
C PRO A 69 -3.63 5.78 21.17
N PRO A 70 -4.08 7.04 21.26
CA PRO A 70 -5.15 7.56 20.40
C PRO A 70 -4.78 7.40 18.92
N PHE A 71 -5.80 7.23 18.08
CA PHE A 71 -5.72 6.96 16.64
C PHE A 71 -4.64 7.77 15.90
N ILE A 72 -4.52 9.07 16.22
CA ILE A 72 -3.59 10.00 15.57
C ILE A 72 -2.13 9.65 15.88
N GLU A 73 -1.82 9.23 17.12
CA GLU A 73 -0.47 8.84 17.53
C GLU A 73 -0.06 7.49 16.91
N ARG A 74 -1.00 6.54 16.80
CA ARG A 74 -0.79 5.26 16.10
C ARG A 74 -0.52 5.49 14.60
N TYR A 75 -1.29 6.35 13.94
CA TYR A 75 -1.04 6.70 12.54
C TYR A 75 0.29 7.43 12.36
N GLY A 76 0.60 8.41 13.22
CA GLY A 76 1.84 9.17 13.16
C GLY A 76 3.10 8.31 13.35
N SER A 77 3.09 7.41 14.33
CA SER A 77 4.20 6.46 14.56
C SER A 77 4.37 5.47 13.40
N TRP A 78 3.28 5.01 12.79
CA TRP A 78 3.34 4.15 11.60
C TRP A 78 3.92 4.89 10.38
N VAL A 79 3.46 6.11 10.10
CA VAL A 79 4.02 6.95 9.01
C VAL A 79 5.50 7.24 9.26
N TRP A 80 5.89 7.53 10.51
CA TRP A 80 7.28 7.72 10.88
C TRP A 80 8.13 6.47 10.63
N GLY A 81 7.63 5.28 10.96
CA GLY A 81 8.28 4.00 10.66
C GLY A 81 8.50 3.78 9.15
N ILE A 82 7.50 4.13 8.33
CA ILE A 82 7.61 4.05 6.86
C ILE A 82 8.68 5.01 6.35
N VAL A 83 8.67 6.26 6.78
CA VAL A 83 9.58 7.29 6.27
C VAL A 83 11.03 7.04 6.72
N THR A 84 11.23 6.58 7.97
CA THR A 84 12.58 6.41 8.54
C THR A 84 13.22 5.07 8.20
N ARG A 85 12.44 4.00 8.11
CA ARG A 85 12.96 2.63 7.97
C ARG A 85 12.48 1.91 6.70
N PHE A 86 11.62 2.54 5.89
CA PHE A 86 10.90 1.89 4.80
C PHE A 86 10.19 0.61 5.27
N ASP A 87 9.83 0.57 6.55
CA ASP A 87 9.16 -0.55 7.17
C ASP A 87 7.67 -0.24 7.24
N PHE A 88 6.89 -1.00 6.47
CA PHE A 88 5.44 -0.90 6.43
C PHE A 88 4.76 -1.57 7.63
N GLY A 89 5.56 -2.20 8.50
CA GLY A 89 5.12 -2.95 9.66
C GLY A 89 4.80 -4.42 9.34
N PRO A 90 4.59 -5.24 10.38
CA PRO A 90 4.16 -6.63 10.21
C PRO A 90 2.75 -6.68 9.60
N ALA A 91 2.50 -7.61 8.66
CA ALA A 91 1.15 -7.75 8.13
C ALA A 91 0.25 -8.42 9.19
N PHE A 92 -0.71 -7.67 9.70
CA PHE A 92 -1.59 -8.15 10.76
C PHE A 92 -2.47 -9.35 10.36
N ARG A 93 -2.73 -9.53 9.05
CA ARG A 93 -3.44 -10.71 8.50
C ARG A 93 -2.54 -11.90 8.17
N THR A 94 -1.28 -11.68 7.78
CA THR A 94 -0.40 -12.73 7.26
C THR A 94 0.94 -12.61 7.95
N VAL A 95 1.54 -13.70 8.44
CA VAL A 95 2.83 -13.69 9.15
C VAL A 95 4.01 -13.21 8.27
N THR A 96 3.73 -12.78 7.05
CA THR A 96 4.70 -12.25 6.10
C THR A 96 4.78 -10.73 6.23
N PRO A 97 6.01 -10.15 6.18
CA PRO A 97 6.16 -8.71 6.20
C PRO A 97 5.48 -8.08 4.98
N VAL A 98 4.85 -6.92 5.15
CA VAL A 98 4.12 -6.21 4.09
C VAL A 98 5.04 -5.88 2.91
N THR A 99 6.32 -5.62 3.18
CA THR A 99 7.37 -5.39 2.16
C THR A 99 7.45 -6.54 1.14
N ASN A 100 7.32 -7.79 1.59
CA ASN A 100 7.38 -8.94 0.69
C ASN A 100 6.12 -9.05 -0.18
N ILE A 101 4.95 -8.76 0.39
CA ILE A 101 3.68 -8.70 -0.35
C ILE A 101 3.73 -7.57 -1.40
N LEU A 102 4.27 -6.41 -1.01
CA LEU A 102 4.44 -5.27 -1.90
C LEU A 102 5.40 -5.60 -3.04
N ALA A 103 6.53 -6.25 -2.75
CA ALA A 103 7.50 -6.68 -3.76
C ALA A 103 6.88 -7.66 -4.77
N MET A 104 6.13 -8.65 -4.29
CA MET A 104 5.42 -9.59 -5.16
C MET A 104 4.39 -8.89 -6.06
N LYS A 105 3.58 -7.98 -5.50
CA LYS A 105 2.58 -7.21 -6.25
C LYS A 105 3.24 -6.27 -7.25
N PHE A 106 4.33 -5.61 -6.86
CA PHE A 106 5.10 -4.74 -7.73
C PHE A 106 5.65 -5.49 -8.94
N ALA A 107 6.25 -6.67 -8.73
CA ALA A 107 6.72 -7.53 -9.82
C ALA A 107 5.59 -7.93 -10.78
N ALA A 108 4.42 -8.30 -10.24
CA ALA A 108 3.26 -8.62 -11.07
C ALA A 108 2.80 -7.41 -11.91
N THR A 109 2.74 -6.21 -11.32
CA THR A 109 2.40 -4.98 -12.07
C THR A 109 3.42 -4.67 -13.15
N VAL A 110 4.72 -4.83 -12.88
CA VAL A 110 5.79 -4.62 -13.87
C VAL A 110 5.63 -5.56 -15.06
N ILE A 111 5.31 -6.84 -14.82
CA ILE A 111 5.08 -7.83 -15.88
C ILE A 111 3.85 -7.45 -16.72
N VAL A 112 2.74 -7.05 -16.08
CA VAL A 112 1.53 -6.65 -16.80
C VAL A 112 1.78 -5.42 -17.65
N VAL A 113 2.43 -4.40 -17.09
CA VAL A 113 2.75 -3.15 -17.80
C VAL A 113 3.73 -3.41 -18.93
N SER A 114 4.76 -4.25 -18.72
CA SER A 114 5.73 -4.57 -19.78
C SER A 114 5.08 -5.34 -20.93
N CYS A 115 4.20 -6.30 -20.64
CA CYS A 115 3.41 -6.98 -21.67
C CYS A 115 2.50 -6.01 -22.43
N ALA A 116 1.77 -5.14 -21.72
CA ALA A 116 0.89 -4.15 -22.33
C ALA A 116 1.66 -3.17 -23.23
N LEU A 117 2.82 -2.67 -22.78
CA LEU A 117 3.68 -1.80 -23.58
C LEU A 117 4.21 -2.53 -24.81
N THR A 118 4.69 -3.77 -24.64
CA THR A 118 5.21 -4.58 -25.75
C THR A 118 4.15 -4.80 -26.81
N LEU A 119 2.93 -5.19 -26.42
CA LEU A 119 1.78 -5.34 -27.32
C LEU A 119 1.40 -4.01 -27.99
N THR A 120 1.39 -2.91 -27.23
CA THR A 120 1.10 -1.57 -27.77
C THR A 120 2.10 -1.21 -28.87
N TYR A 121 3.40 -1.38 -28.64
CA TYR A 121 4.42 -1.12 -29.65
C TYR A 121 4.30 -2.07 -30.85
N LEU A 122 4.07 -3.36 -30.60
CA LEU A 122 3.86 -4.36 -31.65
C LEU A 122 2.65 -4.08 -32.52
N ILE A 123 1.59 -3.43 -32.01
CA ILE A 123 0.39 -3.10 -32.80
C ILE A 123 0.50 -1.70 -33.42
N SER A 124 1.18 -0.76 -32.76
CA SER A 124 1.24 0.65 -33.18
C SER A 124 2.34 0.91 -34.22
N ILE A 125 3.48 0.22 -34.14
CA ILE A 125 4.60 0.37 -35.09
C ILE A 125 4.30 -0.22 -36.48
N PRO A 126 3.57 -1.35 -36.64
CA PRO A 126 3.32 -1.92 -37.95
C PRO A 126 2.51 -1.05 -38.93
N PRO A 127 1.38 -0.46 -38.55
CA PRO A 127 0.61 0.35 -39.48
C PRO A 127 1.35 1.63 -39.88
N TRP A 128 2.25 2.17 -39.05
CA TRP A 128 2.97 3.42 -39.36
C TRP A 128 4.02 3.28 -40.47
N HIS A 129 4.59 2.09 -40.67
CA HIS A 129 5.56 1.84 -41.74
C HIS A 129 4.94 1.30 -43.03
N VAL A 130 3.78 0.62 -42.95
CA VAL A 130 3.06 0.09 -44.12
C VAL A 130 2.07 1.11 -44.70
N PHE A 131 1.37 1.87 -43.86
CA PHE A 131 0.54 3.00 -44.31
C PHE A 131 1.38 4.27 -44.25
N GLY A 132 2.08 4.55 -45.34
CA GLY A 132 2.73 5.85 -45.53
C GLY A 132 1.79 6.98 -45.10
N CYS A 133 2.33 7.86 -44.25
CA CYS A 133 1.71 9.04 -43.66
C CYS A 133 0.46 9.59 -44.40
N PRO A 134 -0.76 9.53 -43.81
CA PRO A 134 -1.81 10.47 -44.14
C PRO A 134 -1.67 11.66 -43.18
N THR A 135 -0.89 12.66 -43.61
CA THR A 135 -0.66 13.97 -42.98
C THR A 135 -1.93 14.83 -42.81
N LYS A 136 -3.06 14.29 -42.31
CA LYS A 136 -4.32 15.09 -42.25
C LYS A 136 -5.18 15.00 -41.00
N TYR A 137 -4.80 14.31 -39.92
CA TYR A 137 -5.63 14.23 -38.71
C TYR A 137 -4.98 14.72 -37.41
N PHE A 138 -3.76 15.27 -37.48
CA PHE A 138 -3.13 15.99 -36.37
C PHE A 138 -2.65 17.35 -36.88
N CYS A 139 -3.59 18.29 -36.96
CA CYS A 139 -3.38 19.74 -36.83
C CYS A 139 -4.36 20.22 -35.78
#